data_AF-A0A3P1W3A8-F1
#
_entry.id   AF-A0A3P1W3A8-F1
#
_cell.length_a   1.000
_cell.length_b   1.000
_cell.length_c   1.000
_cell.angle_alpha   90.00
_cell.angle_beta   90.00
_cell.angle_gamma   90.00
#
_symmetry.space_group_name_H-M   'P 1'
#
loop_
_entity.id
_entity.type
_entity.pdbx_description
1 polymer ?
#
loop_
_entity_poly.entity_id
_entity_poly.type
_entity_poly.pdbx_seq_one_letter_code
_entity_poly.pdbx_strand_id
1 'polypeptide(L)'
;MHTPRFTLQTVALAASLLCATGAAQAKTWILSSDKEGLSSYNTGISIVNSIYSTFETAAGGPTETIDGRGLLHASATDPLPADVPADVDIVVVATVQPNQTVTGVQHGVDATRFAKVMDWAKTRSDLTFVFLNDGCCRPSDTGSVAGFLNNSLGLSAADEITRVGSVAPQGNSVYLNTNSPYKDNFAALDPLTVEVYGKYVNVPAPYAVYLAPAAADTPPASMPAAADKVQAYGIVVPRAATNGSACVIAFSDTSQFALASAPAQAGELANSIMAAARDSAGACQVKTVATADLVPSITLSSPLQVGGNGTLTVKVDNLGQSDSAAGGKVVVTL
;
A
#
# COMPACT_ATOMS: atom_id res chain seq x y z
N MET A 1 1.14 -75.71 -14.67
CA MET A 1 2.20 -75.15 -13.80
C MET A 1 2.83 -73.97 -14.51
N HIS A 2 2.36 -72.75 -14.25
CA HIS A 2 2.97 -71.52 -14.77
C HIS A 2 3.01 -70.50 -13.63
N THR A 3 4.22 -70.14 -13.23
CA THR A 3 4.54 -69.13 -12.21
C THR A 3 4.74 -67.80 -12.94
N PRO A 4 4.09 -66.69 -12.55
CA PRO A 4 4.45 -65.38 -13.08
C PRO A 4 5.64 -64.81 -12.32
N ARG A 5 6.66 -64.36 -13.07
CA ARG A 5 7.78 -63.56 -12.58
C ARG A 5 7.36 -62.10 -12.54
N PHE A 6 7.55 -61.43 -11.41
CA PHE A 6 7.42 -59.98 -11.29
C PHE A 6 8.66 -59.29 -11.88
N THR A 7 8.47 -58.43 -12.88
CA THR A 7 9.44 -57.43 -13.32
C THR A 7 9.03 -56.08 -12.75
N LEU A 8 9.83 -55.53 -11.81
CA LEU A 8 9.72 -54.14 -11.41
C LEU A 8 10.21 -53.25 -12.57
N GLN A 9 9.32 -52.46 -13.14
CA GLN A 9 9.69 -51.33 -14.00
C GLN A 9 9.96 -50.12 -13.12
N THR A 10 11.24 -49.78 -12.97
CA THR A 10 11.70 -48.50 -12.45
C THR A 10 11.38 -47.43 -13.49
N VAL A 11 10.26 -46.72 -13.32
CA VAL A 11 9.99 -45.51 -14.12
C VAL A 11 10.82 -44.38 -13.52
N ALA A 12 11.79 -43.93 -14.29
CA ALA A 12 12.64 -42.79 -13.97
C ALA A 12 11.77 -41.52 -13.83
N LEU A 13 11.77 -40.96 -12.62
CA LEU A 13 11.21 -39.66 -12.29
C LEU A 13 12.14 -38.58 -12.86
N ALA A 14 12.00 -38.27 -14.14
CA ALA A 14 12.82 -37.24 -14.80
C ALA A 14 12.00 -36.47 -15.84
N ALA A 15 11.10 -35.60 -15.37
CA ALA A 15 10.53 -34.51 -16.15
C ALA A 15 9.77 -33.51 -15.25
N SER A 16 10.46 -32.90 -14.28
CA SER A 16 9.93 -31.71 -13.58
C SER A 16 11.01 -30.72 -13.12
N LEU A 17 12.28 -30.92 -13.50
CA LEU A 17 13.31 -29.88 -13.43
C LEU A 17 13.56 -29.35 -14.84
N LEU A 18 12.80 -28.34 -15.26
CA LEU A 18 13.01 -27.41 -16.40
C LEU A 18 11.64 -26.71 -16.57
N CYS A 19 11.23 -25.79 -15.70
CA CYS A 19 11.55 -24.36 -15.82
C CYS A 19 11.54 -23.70 -14.42
N ALA A 20 12.62 -23.88 -13.66
CA ALA A 20 13.01 -22.88 -12.66
C ALA A 20 14.01 -21.93 -13.32
N THR A 21 13.60 -21.25 -14.40
CA THR A 21 14.19 -19.94 -14.67
C THR A 21 13.72 -19.08 -13.51
N GLY A 22 14.60 -18.85 -12.53
CA GLY A 22 14.33 -17.88 -11.47
C GLY A 22 13.91 -16.59 -12.15
N ALA A 23 12.62 -16.28 -12.11
CA ALA A 23 12.16 -14.96 -12.48
C ALA A 23 12.92 -14.03 -11.54
N ALA A 24 13.75 -13.15 -12.08
CA ALA A 24 14.35 -12.09 -11.29
C ALA A 24 13.19 -11.42 -10.54
N GLN A 25 13.25 -11.42 -9.21
CA GLN A 25 12.24 -10.72 -8.44
C GLN A 25 12.39 -9.24 -8.79
N ALA A 26 11.27 -8.57 -9.07
CA ALA A 26 11.32 -7.13 -9.27
C ALA A 26 11.80 -6.47 -7.97
N LYS A 27 12.62 -5.44 -8.09
CA LYS A 27 13.33 -4.79 -7.00
C LYS A 27 12.49 -3.73 -6.31
N THR A 28 12.85 -3.48 -5.05
CA THR A 28 12.35 -2.35 -4.28
C THR A 28 13.34 -1.19 -4.35
N TRP A 29 12.89 -0.01 -4.78
CA TRP A 29 13.70 1.20 -4.71
C TRP A 29 13.32 2.02 -3.48
N ILE A 30 14.30 2.34 -2.63
CA ILE A 30 14.08 3.10 -1.41
C ILE A 30 14.64 4.51 -1.58
N LEU A 31 13.76 5.46 -1.87
CA LEU A 31 14.04 6.88 -2.00
C LEU A 31 13.81 7.59 -0.68
N SER A 32 14.74 8.46 -0.28
CA SER A 32 14.55 9.27 0.93
C SER A 32 15.08 10.70 0.83
N SER A 33 14.62 11.55 1.75
CA SER A 33 15.13 12.91 1.93
C SER A 33 16.52 12.95 2.56
N ASP A 34 16.83 12.10 3.53
CA ASP A 34 18.04 12.26 4.35
C ASP A 34 19.03 11.12 4.13
N LYS A 35 20.32 11.44 4.24
CA LYS A 35 21.45 10.49 4.22
C LYS A 35 22.65 11.13 4.90
N GLU A 36 23.51 10.30 5.50
CA GLU A 36 24.79 10.74 6.05
C GLU A 36 25.63 11.47 4.97
N GLY A 37 26.24 12.60 5.34
CA GLY A 37 27.00 13.45 4.43
C GLY A 37 26.15 14.44 3.60
N LEU A 38 24.83 14.28 3.55
CA LEU A 38 23.90 15.24 2.94
C LEU A 38 23.05 15.99 3.97
N SER A 39 22.64 15.29 5.02
CA SER A 39 21.86 15.83 6.14
C SER A 39 22.73 15.90 7.40
N SER A 40 22.47 16.88 8.26
CA SER A 40 23.02 16.95 9.61
C SER A 40 21.96 16.65 10.68
N TYR A 41 20.78 16.16 10.28
CA TYR A 41 19.70 15.77 11.16
C TYR A 41 19.80 14.28 11.54
N ASN A 42 20.51 13.99 12.63
CA ASN A 42 20.79 12.61 13.06
C ASN A 42 19.55 11.73 13.25
N THR A 43 18.47 12.27 13.81
CA THR A 43 17.21 11.53 13.99
C THR A 43 16.60 11.14 12.65
N GLY A 44 16.56 12.07 11.67
CA GLY A 44 16.06 11.78 10.32
C GLY A 44 16.90 10.74 9.59
N ILE A 45 18.23 10.84 9.71
CA ILE A 45 19.15 9.82 9.18
C ILE A 45 18.87 8.44 9.80
N SER A 46 18.66 8.37 11.12
CA SER A 46 18.33 7.13 11.83
C SER A 46 17.02 6.52 11.35
N ILE A 47 15.95 7.34 11.22
CA ILE A 47 14.65 6.89 10.72
C ILE A 47 14.77 6.35 9.30
N VAL A 48 15.42 7.10 8.39
CA VAL A 48 15.62 6.66 7.01
C VAL A 48 16.46 5.39 6.92
N ASN A 49 17.50 5.25 7.73
CA ASN A 49 18.32 4.04 7.76
C ASN A 49 17.52 2.83 8.26
N SER A 50 16.62 3.03 9.22
CA SER A 50 15.70 2.00 9.70
C SER A 50 14.66 1.60 8.64
N ILE A 51 14.09 2.58 7.93
CA ILE A 51 13.22 2.30 6.77
C ILE A 51 14.00 1.50 5.72
N TYR A 52 15.21 1.95 5.37
CA TYR A 52 16.03 1.25 4.39
C TYR A 52 16.32 -0.20 4.80
N SER A 53 16.77 -0.44 6.02
CA SER A 53 17.14 -1.80 6.47
C SER A 53 15.94 -2.74 6.57
N THR A 54 14.78 -2.22 7.02
CA THR A 54 13.56 -3.04 7.14
C THR A 54 12.98 -3.39 5.77
N PHE A 55 12.94 -2.45 4.82
CA PHE A 55 12.50 -2.73 3.46
C PHE A 55 13.52 -3.53 2.65
N GLU A 56 14.83 -3.35 2.87
CA GLU A 56 15.85 -4.21 2.26
C GLU A 56 15.64 -5.67 2.69
N THR A 57 15.44 -5.89 4.00
CA THR A 57 15.16 -7.22 4.54
C THR A 57 13.87 -7.79 3.96
N ALA A 58 12.78 -7.01 3.97
CA ALA A 58 11.47 -7.44 3.47
C ALA A 58 11.46 -7.68 1.94
N ALA A 59 12.33 -6.99 1.19
CA ALA A 59 12.46 -7.15 -0.25
C ALA A 59 13.20 -8.44 -0.64
N GLY A 60 13.97 -9.05 0.26
CA GLY A 60 14.80 -10.23 0.01
C GLY A 60 16.31 -9.98 0.13
N GLY A 61 16.72 -8.80 0.58
CA GLY A 61 18.11 -8.41 0.78
C GLY A 61 18.63 -7.36 -0.23
N PRO A 62 19.93 -7.05 -0.18
CA PRO A 62 20.52 -5.95 -0.96
C PRO A 62 20.52 -6.17 -2.47
N THR A 63 20.43 -7.41 -2.95
CA THR A 63 20.31 -7.70 -4.40
C THR A 63 18.94 -7.31 -4.95
N GLU A 64 17.92 -7.34 -4.10
CA GLU A 64 16.52 -7.03 -4.45
C GLU A 64 16.15 -5.58 -4.12
N THR A 65 17.15 -4.77 -3.75
CA THR A 65 16.95 -3.40 -3.28
C THR A 65 17.84 -2.43 -4.04
N ILE A 66 17.30 -1.27 -4.38
CA ILE A 66 18.08 -0.14 -4.88
C ILE A 66 18.12 0.92 -3.78
N ASP A 67 19.34 1.32 -3.38
CA ASP A 67 19.54 2.39 -2.41
C ASP A 67 19.44 3.75 -3.09
N GLY A 68 18.33 4.44 -2.87
CA GLY A 68 18.09 5.81 -3.29
C GLY A 68 18.11 6.82 -2.15
N ARG A 69 18.69 6.48 -0.99
CA ARG A 69 18.69 7.37 0.16
C ARG A 69 19.37 8.70 -0.16
N GLY A 70 18.75 9.79 0.30
CA GLY A 70 19.23 11.15 0.09
C GLY A 70 18.99 11.71 -1.31
N LEU A 71 18.47 10.93 -2.27
CA LEU A 71 18.19 11.44 -3.62
C LEU A 71 17.08 12.48 -3.66
N LEU A 72 16.24 12.57 -2.63
CA LEU A 72 15.21 13.61 -2.51
C LEU A 72 15.70 14.83 -1.73
N HIS A 73 16.94 14.84 -1.22
CA HIS A 73 17.46 15.95 -0.43
C HIS A 73 17.62 17.23 -1.26
N ALA A 74 17.33 18.39 -0.66
CA ALA A 74 17.51 19.70 -1.29
C ALA A 74 18.97 19.98 -1.73
N SER A 75 19.94 19.40 -1.02
CA SER A 75 21.37 19.54 -1.33
C SER A 75 21.95 18.36 -2.12
N ALA A 76 21.12 17.43 -2.60
CA ALA A 76 21.60 16.26 -3.34
C ALA A 76 22.30 16.69 -4.64
N THR A 77 23.57 16.32 -4.80
CA THR A 77 24.35 16.55 -6.02
C THR A 77 24.09 15.48 -7.07
N ASP A 78 23.77 14.26 -6.63
CA ASP A 78 23.45 13.17 -7.55
C ASP A 78 22.10 13.44 -8.22
N PRO A 79 22.00 13.30 -9.56
CA PRO A 79 20.74 13.52 -10.25
C PRO A 79 19.74 12.44 -9.87
N LEU A 80 18.49 12.84 -9.67
CA LEU A 80 17.39 11.89 -9.67
C LEU A 80 17.29 11.27 -11.09
N PRO A 81 17.19 9.95 -11.25
CA PRO A 81 16.98 9.32 -12.55
C PRO A 81 15.81 9.96 -13.32
N ALA A 82 15.85 9.92 -14.65
CA ALA A 82 14.77 10.48 -15.48
C ALA A 82 13.44 9.69 -15.34
N ASP A 83 13.56 8.38 -15.10
CA ASP A 83 12.47 7.43 -14.88
C ASP A 83 12.85 6.42 -13.78
N VAL A 84 11.86 5.70 -13.27
CA VAL A 84 12.06 4.61 -12.31
C VAL A 84 12.89 3.49 -12.98
N PRO A 85 13.90 2.91 -12.30
CA PRO A 85 14.73 1.83 -12.85
C PRO A 85 13.90 0.65 -13.40
N ALA A 86 14.38 0.04 -14.49
CA ALA A 86 13.61 -0.89 -15.32
C ALA A 86 13.23 -2.22 -14.65
N ASP A 87 13.82 -2.54 -13.51
CA ASP A 87 13.58 -3.76 -12.73
C ASP A 87 12.82 -3.50 -11.42
N VAL A 88 12.36 -2.28 -11.18
CA VAL A 88 11.64 -1.91 -9.96
C VAL A 88 10.14 -2.11 -10.12
N ASP A 89 9.49 -2.71 -9.13
CA ASP A 89 8.03 -2.81 -9.00
C ASP A 89 7.47 -1.96 -7.85
N ILE A 90 8.30 -1.69 -6.83
CA ILE A 90 7.92 -0.96 -5.63
C ILE A 90 8.89 0.20 -5.39
N VAL A 91 8.33 1.40 -5.21
CA VAL A 91 9.09 2.60 -4.83
C VAL A 91 8.65 3.01 -3.43
N VAL A 92 9.54 2.86 -2.46
CA VAL A 92 9.37 3.38 -1.09
C VAL A 92 9.92 4.80 -1.06
N VAL A 93 9.10 5.74 -0.60
CA VAL A 93 9.38 7.17 -0.58
C VAL A 93 9.29 7.64 0.86
N ALA A 94 10.42 7.98 1.47
CA ALA A 94 10.50 8.41 2.86
C ALA A 94 10.95 9.87 2.97
N THR A 95 10.10 10.74 3.51
CA THR A 95 10.46 12.14 3.77
C THR A 95 10.44 12.40 5.27
N VAL A 96 11.52 12.95 5.82
CA VAL A 96 11.67 13.28 7.24
C VAL A 96 12.03 14.76 7.41
N GLN A 97 11.59 15.39 8.51
CA GLN A 97 11.99 16.76 8.84
C GLN A 97 11.95 17.00 10.36
N PRO A 98 12.91 17.75 10.95
CA PRO A 98 12.79 18.17 12.33
C PRO A 98 11.50 18.98 12.58
N ASN A 99 10.86 18.73 13.73
CA ASN A 99 9.66 19.43 14.22
C ASN A 99 9.89 20.90 14.59
N GLN A 100 11.12 21.39 14.47
CA GLN A 100 11.47 22.80 14.69
C GLN A 100 12.45 23.24 13.62
N THR A 101 12.37 24.50 13.19
CA THR A 101 13.39 25.10 12.32
C THR A 101 14.72 25.08 13.06
N VAL A 102 15.64 24.23 12.65
CA VAL A 102 16.99 24.20 13.22
C VAL A 102 17.92 24.99 12.31
N THR A 103 18.22 26.22 12.70
CA THR A 103 19.15 27.09 11.96
C THR A 103 20.51 26.40 11.85
N GLY A 104 21.05 26.29 10.63
CA GLY A 104 22.35 25.68 10.37
C GLY A 104 22.34 24.15 10.21
N VAL A 105 21.18 23.49 10.27
CA VAL A 105 21.06 22.07 9.93
C VAL A 105 20.74 21.94 8.44
N GLN A 106 21.56 21.20 7.71
CA GLN A 106 21.23 20.78 6.35
C GLN A 106 20.18 19.68 6.47
N HIS A 107 18.94 20.00 6.12
CA HIS A 107 17.83 19.06 6.01
C HIS A 107 16.83 19.61 5.01
N GLY A 108 16.01 18.73 4.43
CA GLY A 108 14.87 19.15 3.62
C GLY A 108 14.75 18.39 2.31
N VAL A 109 13.51 18.33 1.84
CA VAL A 109 13.16 17.68 0.57
C VAL A 109 13.18 18.71 -0.54
N ASP A 110 13.83 18.38 -1.65
CA ASP A 110 13.71 19.14 -2.89
C ASP A 110 12.30 18.97 -3.48
N ALA A 111 11.56 20.07 -3.58
CA ALA A 111 10.18 20.04 -4.07
C ALA A 111 10.07 19.59 -5.54
N THR A 112 11.07 19.88 -6.37
CA THR A 112 11.09 19.46 -7.79
C THR A 112 11.30 17.96 -7.89
N ARG A 113 12.22 17.40 -7.09
CA ARG A 113 12.47 15.97 -7.04
C ARG A 113 11.25 15.21 -6.50
N PHE A 114 10.61 15.71 -5.45
CA PHE A 114 9.38 15.10 -4.94
C PHE A 114 8.24 15.18 -5.97
N ALA A 115 8.08 16.32 -6.67
CA ALA A 115 7.11 16.44 -7.75
C ALA A 115 7.37 15.43 -8.88
N LYS A 116 8.63 15.11 -9.18
CA LYS A 116 8.98 14.06 -10.15
C LYS A 116 8.57 12.66 -9.68
N VAL A 117 8.71 12.35 -8.39
CA VAL A 117 8.19 11.11 -7.81
C VAL A 117 6.67 11.03 -7.95
N MET A 118 5.96 12.12 -7.70
CA MET A 118 4.50 12.18 -7.89
C MET A 118 4.09 12.04 -9.37
N ASP A 119 4.91 12.53 -10.30
CA ASP A 119 4.73 12.32 -11.74
C ASP A 119 4.86 10.84 -12.12
N TRP A 120 5.83 10.12 -11.56
CA TRP A 120 5.93 8.67 -11.73
C TRP A 120 4.72 7.95 -11.15
N ALA A 121 4.24 8.31 -9.96
CA ALA A 121 3.05 7.70 -9.38
C ALA A 121 1.80 7.86 -10.27
N LYS A 122 1.71 8.94 -11.04
CA LYS A 122 0.62 9.19 -12.01
C LYS A 122 0.79 8.40 -13.30
N THR A 123 2.01 8.20 -13.76
CA THR A 123 2.30 7.70 -15.12
C THR A 123 2.71 6.24 -15.17
N ARG A 124 3.14 5.66 -14.04
CA ARG A 124 3.62 4.29 -13.93
C ARG A 124 2.61 3.41 -13.20
N SER A 125 1.53 3.07 -13.92
CA SER A 125 0.46 2.20 -13.40
C SER A 125 0.92 0.80 -13.03
N ASP A 126 2.05 0.35 -13.58
CA ASP A 126 2.70 -0.91 -13.28
C ASP A 126 3.29 -0.95 -11.86
N LEU A 127 3.55 0.20 -11.24
CA LEU A 127 4.25 0.28 -9.96
C LEU A 127 3.32 0.36 -8.75
N THR A 128 3.91 0.08 -7.59
CA THR A 128 3.36 0.44 -6.27
C THR A 128 4.24 1.51 -5.63
N PHE A 129 3.63 2.60 -5.17
CA PHE A 129 4.32 3.61 -4.37
C PHE A 129 3.94 3.48 -2.90
N VAL A 130 4.95 3.41 -2.04
CA VAL A 130 4.81 3.41 -0.58
C VAL A 130 5.27 4.76 -0.06
N PHE A 131 4.35 5.63 0.33
CA PHE A 131 4.68 6.94 0.90
C PHE A 131 4.73 6.88 2.42
N LEU A 132 5.90 7.15 2.98
CA LEU A 132 6.18 7.26 4.40
C LEU A 132 6.60 8.71 4.65
N ASN A 133 5.60 9.59 4.76
CA ASN A 133 5.87 11.02 4.85
C ASN A 133 5.65 11.47 6.29
N ASP A 134 6.69 12.03 6.90
CA ASP A 134 6.66 12.65 8.22
C ASP A 134 5.61 13.78 8.27
N GLY A 135 4.36 13.44 8.58
CA GLY A 135 3.23 14.35 8.44
C GLY A 135 3.18 15.43 9.52
N CYS A 136 3.94 15.30 10.61
CA CYS A 136 4.07 16.39 11.58
C CYS A 136 4.77 17.59 10.95
N CYS A 137 5.75 17.29 10.11
CA CYS A 137 6.87 18.18 9.85
C CYS A 137 7.12 18.38 8.34
N ARG A 138 6.49 17.56 7.48
CA ARG A 138 6.40 17.63 6.02
C ARG A 138 4.96 17.69 5.51
N PRO A 139 4.13 18.66 5.94
CA PRO A 139 2.75 18.73 5.46
C PRO A 139 2.68 18.92 3.94
N SER A 140 3.63 19.57 3.27
CA SER A 140 3.62 19.69 1.79
C SER A 140 3.59 18.33 1.08
N ASP A 141 4.28 17.33 1.61
CA ASP A 141 4.54 16.06 0.93
C ASP A 141 3.34 15.13 1.12
N THR A 142 2.83 15.03 2.35
CA THR A 142 1.52 14.42 2.66
C THR A 142 0.40 15.09 1.84
N GLY A 143 0.49 16.40 1.60
CA GLY A 143 -0.47 17.14 0.77
C GLY A 143 -0.40 16.82 -0.71
N SER A 144 0.81 16.60 -1.22
CA SER A 144 1.01 16.17 -2.60
C SER A 144 0.46 14.76 -2.82
N VAL A 145 0.63 13.86 -1.85
CA VAL A 145 -0.01 12.53 -1.86
C VAL A 145 -1.54 12.65 -1.83
N ALA A 146 -2.11 13.45 -0.92
CA ALA A 146 -3.55 13.67 -0.87
C ALA A 146 -4.10 14.24 -2.19
N GLY A 147 -3.42 15.23 -2.79
CA GLY A 147 -3.80 15.78 -4.09
C GLY A 147 -3.70 14.77 -5.22
N PHE A 148 -2.69 13.89 -5.21
CA PHE A 148 -2.62 12.76 -6.15
C PHE A 148 -3.80 11.78 -5.98
N LEU A 149 -4.14 11.43 -4.74
CA LEU A 149 -5.26 10.53 -4.44
C LEU A 149 -6.59 11.14 -4.86
N ASN A 150 -6.81 12.43 -4.61
CA ASN A 150 -8.03 13.14 -5.06
C ASN A 150 -8.21 13.03 -6.58
N ASN A 151 -7.15 13.33 -7.34
CA ASN A 151 -7.18 13.21 -8.79
C ASN A 151 -7.41 11.76 -9.24
N SER A 152 -6.76 10.80 -8.59
CA SER A 152 -6.83 9.39 -8.97
C SER A 152 -8.20 8.78 -8.69
N LEU A 153 -8.87 9.23 -7.63
CA LEU A 153 -10.18 8.77 -7.18
C LEU A 153 -11.34 9.62 -7.73
N GLY A 154 -11.06 10.70 -8.45
CA GLY A 154 -12.08 11.64 -8.95
C GLY A 154 -12.77 12.45 -7.84
N LEU A 155 -12.12 12.65 -6.70
CA LEU A 155 -12.65 13.43 -5.59
C LEU A 155 -12.46 14.92 -5.85
N SER A 156 -13.46 15.72 -5.49
CA SER A 156 -13.42 17.18 -5.66
C SER A 156 -14.19 17.91 -4.57
N ALA A 157 -13.80 19.16 -4.31
CA ALA A 157 -14.47 20.05 -3.37
C ALA A 157 -14.64 19.43 -1.97
N ALA A 158 -15.88 19.34 -1.46
CA ALA A 158 -16.16 18.81 -0.12
C ALA A 158 -15.77 17.33 0.05
N ASP A 159 -15.51 16.63 -1.05
CA ASP A 159 -15.11 15.22 -1.04
C ASP A 159 -13.60 14.99 -1.08
N GLU A 160 -12.80 16.05 -1.21
CA GLU A 160 -11.35 15.95 -1.25
C GLU A 160 -10.78 15.40 0.06
N ILE A 161 -9.88 14.43 -0.08
CA ILE A 161 -8.94 14.04 0.95
C ILE A 161 -8.05 15.25 1.22
N THR A 162 -8.02 15.65 2.48
CA THR A 162 -7.12 16.69 2.98
C THR A 162 -6.18 16.08 4.00
N ARG A 163 -5.38 16.93 4.64
CA ARG A 163 -4.48 16.52 5.69
C ARG A 163 -4.54 17.48 6.86
N VAL A 164 -4.26 16.95 8.03
CA VAL A 164 -3.87 17.73 9.19
C VAL A 164 -2.43 17.36 9.48
N GLY A 165 -1.57 18.38 9.67
CA GLY A 165 -0.20 18.18 10.08
C GLY A 165 -0.10 17.71 11.53
N SER A 166 0.98 18.07 12.21
CA SER A 166 1.19 17.68 13.62
C SER A 166 -0.02 18.02 14.49
N VAL A 167 -0.67 17.01 15.04
CA VAL A 167 -1.61 17.16 16.15
C VAL A 167 -0.89 16.80 17.44
N ALA A 168 -1.26 17.46 18.56
CA ALA A 168 -0.80 16.99 19.86
C ALA A 168 -1.15 15.50 19.99
N PRO A 169 -0.22 14.62 20.41
CA PRO A 169 -0.46 13.19 20.46
C PRO A 169 -1.75 12.90 21.24
N GLN A 170 -2.76 12.39 20.55
CA GLN A 170 -4.00 11.91 21.15
C GLN A 170 -3.82 10.44 21.51
N GLY A 171 -2.69 10.10 22.11
CA GLY A 171 -2.21 8.72 22.29
C GLY A 171 -1.09 8.34 21.32
N ASN A 172 -0.56 7.14 21.54
CA ASN A 172 0.55 6.53 20.81
C ASN A 172 0.10 5.30 20.02
N SER A 173 -1.20 5.20 19.72
CA SER A 173 -1.82 4.04 19.08
C SER A 173 -2.79 4.46 17.98
N VAL A 174 -2.70 3.80 16.82
CA VAL A 174 -3.70 3.88 15.74
C VAL A 174 -4.29 2.49 15.51
N TYR A 175 -5.58 2.43 15.21
CA TYR A 175 -6.33 1.17 15.22
C TYR A 175 -6.64 0.72 13.81
N LEU A 176 -6.55 -0.58 13.57
CA LEU A 176 -6.90 -1.18 12.29
C LEU A 176 -8.39 -0.99 12.00
N ASN A 177 -8.71 -0.52 10.80
CA ASN A 177 -10.07 -0.57 10.29
C ASN A 177 -10.40 -2.01 9.90
N THR A 178 -11.07 -2.75 10.79
CA THR A 178 -11.44 -4.15 10.50
C THR A 178 -12.54 -4.28 9.45
N ASN A 179 -13.11 -3.18 8.96
CA ASN A 179 -14.01 -3.16 7.80
C ASN A 179 -13.26 -2.85 6.49
N SER A 180 -11.96 -2.55 6.53
CA SER A 180 -11.17 -2.37 5.31
C SER A 180 -10.95 -3.71 4.57
N PRO A 181 -11.06 -3.76 3.23
CA PRO A 181 -10.74 -4.95 2.44
C PRO A 181 -9.27 -5.40 2.55
N TYR A 182 -8.42 -4.55 3.11
CA TYR A 182 -6.98 -4.74 3.24
C TYR A 182 -6.53 -5.15 4.64
N LYS A 183 -7.49 -5.32 5.59
CA LYS A 183 -7.21 -5.57 7.01
C LYS A 183 -6.28 -6.75 7.26
N ASP A 184 -6.40 -7.81 6.48
CA ASP A 184 -5.69 -9.08 6.73
C ASP A 184 -4.17 -8.93 6.56
N ASN A 185 -3.71 -8.00 5.72
CA ASN A 185 -2.29 -7.69 5.57
C ASN A 185 -1.71 -7.01 6.82
N PHE A 186 -2.54 -6.36 7.63
CA PHE A 186 -2.12 -5.48 8.73
C PHE A 186 -2.63 -5.93 10.11
N ALA A 187 -3.37 -7.04 10.18
CA ALA A 187 -3.99 -7.55 11.41
C ALA A 187 -3.01 -7.90 12.54
N ALA A 188 -1.76 -8.25 12.20
CA ALA A 188 -0.72 -8.53 13.19
C ALA A 188 -0.25 -7.28 13.96
N LEU A 189 -0.59 -6.10 13.47
CA LEU A 189 -0.13 -4.80 13.95
C LEU A 189 -1.30 -3.94 14.42
N ASP A 190 -2.28 -4.54 15.10
CA ASP A 190 -3.42 -3.84 15.70
C ASP A 190 -3.38 -3.89 17.23
N PRO A 191 -3.24 -2.73 17.93
CA PRO A 191 -2.98 -1.41 17.37
C PRO A 191 -1.55 -1.26 16.84
N LEU A 192 -1.34 -0.31 15.93
CA LEU A 192 -0.02 0.12 15.50
C LEU A 192 0.45 1.27 16.42
N THR A 193 1.66 1.14 16.95
CA THR A 193 2.27 2.17 17.81
C THR A 193 2.78 3.32 16.97
N VAL A 194 2.51 4.56 17.39
CA VAL A 194 2.93 5.81 16.75
C VAL A 194 3.43 6.81 17.80
N GLU A 195 4.07 7.91 17.38
CA GLU A 195 4.47 9.00 18.28
C GLU A 195 3.78 10.32 17.90
N VAL A 196 4.43 11.17 17.09
CA VAL A 196 3.88 12.45 16.63
C VAL A 196 3.51 12.35 15.15
N TYR A 197 2.23 12.18 14.86
CA TYR A 197 1.76 11.94 13.50
C TYR A 197 0.85 13.06 12.96
N GLY A 198 0.87 13.25 11.65
CA GLY A 198 -0.20 13.93 10.92
C GLY A 198 -1.28 12.92 10.51
N LYS A 199 -2.39 13.36 9.91
CA LYS A 199 -3.44 12.44 9.44
C LYS A 199 -4.06 12.91 8.13
N TYR A 200 -4.51 11.96 7.33
CA TYR A 200 -5.40 12.24 6.22
C TYR A 200 -6.83 12.37 6.72
N VAL A 201 -7.59 13.31 6.15
CA VAL A 201 -8.98 13.59 6.55
C VAL A 201 -9.87 13.44 5.33
N ASN A 202 -11.13 13.02 5.56
CA ASN A 202 -12.12 12.79 4.51
C ASN A 202 -11.77 11.59 3.61
N VAL A 203 -11.07 10.60 4.16
CA VAL A 203 -10.70 9.38 3.46
C VAL A 203 -11.92 8.47 3.38
N PRO A 204 -12.33 7.97 2.20
CA PRO A 204 -13.36 6.95 2.12
C PRO A 204 -12.96 5.73 2.97
N ALA A 205 -13.83 5.33 3.89
CA ALA A 205 -13.52 4.34 4.93
C ALA A 205 -12.84 3.06 4.42
N PRO A 206 -13.24 2.45 3.28
CA PRO A 206 -12.62 1.19 2.90
C PRO A 206 -11.16 1.34 2.42
N TYR A 207 -10.71 2.53 2.02
CA TYR A 207 -9.30 2.81 1.73
C TYR A 207 -8.47 3.10 2.98
N ALA A 208 -9.09 3.43 4.11
CA ALA A 208 -8.40 3.65 5.37
C ALA A 208 -8.07 2.29 6.01
N VAL A 209 -6.77 1.99 6.15
CA VAL A 209 -6.28 0.78 6.82
C VAL A 209 -6.13 1.02 8.31
N TYR A 210 -5.50 2.14 8.70
CA TYR A 210 -5.41 2.53 10.11
C TYR A 210 -6.17 3.84 10.34
N LEU A 211 -7.08 3.81 11.30
CA LEU A 211 -7.87 4.96 11.71
C LEU A 211 -7.04 5.81 12.66
N ALA A 212 -7.04 7.13 12.43
CA ALA A 212 -6.47 8.05 13.38
C ALA A 212 -7.36 8.05 14.65
N PRO A 213 -6.78 7.99 15.87
CA PRO A 213 -7.56 7.96 17.10
C PRO A 213 -8.39 9.23 17.24
N ALA A 214 -9.63 9.04 17.72
CA ALA A 214 -10.57 10.13 18.02
C ALA A 214 -10.36 10.69 19.44
N ALA A 215 -9.66 9.95 20.30
CA ALA A 215 -9.28 10.30 21.67
C ALA A 215 -8.05 9.46 22.11
N ALA A 216 -7.37 9.90 23.18
CA ALA A 216 -6.21 9.25 23.80
C ALA A 216 -6.32 7.73 23.87
N ASP A 217 -5.55 7.02 23.04
CA ASP A 217 -5.36 5.55 23.05
C ASP A 217 -6.68 4.77 23.22
N THR A 218 -7.74 5.24 22.54
CA THR A 218 -9.06 4.60 22.59
C THR A 218 -9.44 4.10 21.21
N PRO A 219 -9.73 2.79 21.04
CA PRO A 219 -10.23 2.27 19.77
C PRO A 219 -11.57 2.92 19.42
N PRO A 220 -11.89 3.06 18.12
CA PRO A 220 -13.21 3.51 17.69
C PRO A 220 -14.32 2.63 18.30
N ALA A 221 -15.37 3.26 18.86
CA ALA A 221 -16.49 2.53 19.47
C ALA A 221 -17.22 1.61 18.49
N SER A 222 -17.19 1.96 17.21
CA SER A 222 -17.67 1.17 16.09
C SER A 222 -16.76 1.39 14.89
N MET A 223 -16.56 0.34 14.11
CA MET A 223 -15.82 0.47 12.85
C MET A 223 -16.67 1.22 11.81
N PRO A 224 -16.04 2.08 11.00
CA PRO A 224 -16.75 2.87 10.00
C PRO A 224 -17.39 1.96 8.94
N ALA A 225 -18.58 2.35 8.48
CA ALA A 225 -19.25 1.71 7.36
C ALA A 225 -18.59 2.10 6.04
N ALA A 226 -18.83 1.32 4.98
CA ALA A 226 -18.20 1.54 3.67
C ALA A 226 -18.52 2.91 3.04
N ALA A 227 -19.66 3.52 3.38
CA ALA A 227 -20.07 4.84 2.90
C ALA A 227 -19.47 6.00 3.71
N ASP A 228 -18.81 5.71 4.84
CA ASP A 228 -18.29 6.74 5.73
C ASP A 228 -17.00 7.38 5.20
N LYS A 229 -16.74 8.59 5.68
CA LYS A 229 -15.48 9.31 5.49
C LYS A 229 -14.80 9.46 6.85
N VAL A 230 -13.53 9.10 6.92
CA VAL A 230 -12.80 8.96 8.18
C VAL A 230 -11.50 9.77 8.18
N GLN A 231 -10.89 9.81 9.36
CA GLN A 231 -9.53 10.27 9.54
C GLN A 231 -8.62 9.04 9.55
N ALA A 232 -7.62 9.01 8.67
CA ALA A 232 -6.75 7.86 8.50
C ALA A 232 -5.29 8.23 8.79
N TYR A 233 -4.60 7.32 9.47
CA TYR A 233 -3.15 7.31 9.58
C TYR A 233 -2.53 6.58 8.38
N GLY A 234 -3.11 5.43 8.01
CA GLY A 234 -2.67 4.61 6.88
C GLY A 234 -3.78 4.46 5.84
N ILE A 235 -3.43 4.60 4.56
CA ILE A 235 -4.33 4.45 3.42
C ILE A 235 -3.74 3.44 2.45
N VAL A 236 -4.59 2.60 1.86
CA VAL A 236 -4.26 1.82 0.67
C VAL A 236 -5.26 2.14 -0.44
N VAL A 237 -4.73 2.55 -1.59
CA VAL A 237 -5.50 2.77 -2.82
C VAL A 237 -4.94 1.86 -3.92
N PRO A 238 -5.71 0.86 -4.37
CA PRO A 238 -5.32 -0.15 -5.35
C PRO A 238 -5.25 0.44 -6.77
N ARG A 239 -4.46 -0.17 -7.67
CA ARG A 239 -4.38 0.25 -9.08
C ARG A 239 -5.73 0.36 -9.76
N ALA A 240 -6.64 -0.57 -9.49
CA ALA A 240 -7.95 -0.58 -10.14
C ALA A 240 -8.88 0.54 -9.64
N ALA A 241 -8.56 1.21 -8.52
CA ALA A 241 -9.27 2.40 -8.06
C ALA A 241 -8.64 3.70 -8.55
N THR A 242 -7.38 3.66 -8.97
CA THR A 242 -6.73 4.82 -9.55
C THR A 242 -7.09 4.87 -11.03
N ASN A 243 -7.40 6.04 -11.55
CA ASN A 243 -7.75 6.26 -12.95
C ASN A 243 -6.56 6.04 -13.91
N GLY A 244 -6.00 4.82 -13.95
CA GLY A 244 -4.81 4.45 -14.70
C GLY A 244 -3.47 4.83 -14.05
N SER A 245 -3.44 5.08 -12.73
CA SER A 245 -2.21 5.43 -12.00
C SER A 245 -1.64 4.23 -11.21
N ALA A 246 -0.55 4.44 -10.47
CA ALA A 246 0.05 3.41 -9.62
C ALA A 246 -0.85 2.97 -8.45
N CYS A 247 -0.54 1.83 -7.83
CA CYS A 247 -1.02 1.54 -6.47
C CYS A 247 -0.37 2.50 -5.48
N VAL A 248 -1.09 2.93 -4.45
CA VAL A 248 -0.54 3.70 -3.34
C VAL A 248 -0.82 3.05 -2.01
N ILE A 249 0.25 2.88 -1.22
CA ILE A 249 0.18 2.62 0.21
C ILE A 249 0.79 3.86 0.88
N ALA A 250 0.05 4.56 1.72
CA ALA A 250 0.52 5.80 2.31
C ALA A 250 0.28 5.82 3.82
N PHE A 251 1.33 6.16 4.55
CA PHE A 251 1.26 6.46 5.99
C PHE A 251 1.59 7.93 6.19
N SER A 252 0.88 8.56 7.12
CA SER A 252 1.02 9.98 7.41
C SER A 252 2.17 10.31 8.37
N ASP A 253 3.05 9.34 8.66
CA ASP A 253 4.25 9.51 9.47
C ASP A 253 5.30 8.43 9.15
N THR A 254 6.51 8.63 9.68
CA THR A 254 7.67 7.73 9.63
C THR A 254 8.14 7.26 11.01
N SER A 255 7.65 7.87 12.09
CA SER A 255 8.10 7.59 13.47
C SER A 255 8.02 6.11 13.86
N GLN A 256 7.05 5.36 13.32
CA GLN A 256 6.85 3.93 13.51
C GLN A 256 8.06 3.05 13.14
N PHE A 257 9.01 3.58 12.36
CA PHE A 257 10.25 2.90 12.01
C PHE A 257 11.40 3.15 12.99
N ALA A 258 11.25 4.01 13.99
CA ALA A 258 12.31 4.33 14.97
C ALA A 258 11.82 4.31 16.43
N LEU A 259 10.67 3.69 16.71
CA LEU A 259 10.13 3.62 18.07
C LEU A 259 10.92 2.65 18.95
N ALA A 260 11.56 3.18 19.99
CA ALA A 260 12.19 2.35 21.02
C ALA A 260 11.19 1.49 21.81
N SER A 261 9.93 1.95 21.92
CA SER A 261 8.84 1.23 22.61
C SER A 261 8.32 0.01 21.84
N ALA A 262 8.56 -0.07 20.52
CA ALA A 262 8.04 -1.12 19.65
C ALA A 262 9.09 -1.56 18.60
N PRO A 263 10.24 -2.12 19.03
CA PRO A 263 11.40 -2.33 18.16
C PRO A 263 11.19 -3.32 17.01
N ALA A 264 10.29 -4.32 17.16
CA ALA A 264 9.98 -5.29 16.11
C ALA A 264 9.01 -4.74 15.04
N GLN A 265 8.23 -3.72 15.40
CA GLN A 265 7.12 -3.20 14.60
C GLN A 265 7.58 -2.71 13.22
N ALA A 266 8.76 -2.10 13.13
CA ALA A 266 9.29 -1.57 11.88
C ALA A 266 9.46 -2.68 10.81
N GLY A 267 10.01 -3.83 11.20
CA GLY A 267 10.18 -4.98 10.31
C GLY A 267 8.85 -5.65 9.96
N GLU A 268 7.96 -5.82 10.95
CA GLU A 268 6.62 -6.36 10.74
C GLU A 268 5.80 -5.50 9.77
N LEU A 269 5.85 -4.18 9.93
CA LEU A 269 5.13 -3.25 9.06
C LEU A 269 5.69 -3.26 7.63
N ALA A 270 7.02 -3.27 7.46
CA ALA A 270 7.63 -3.40 6.14
C ALA A 270 7.19 -4.70 5.46
N ASN A 271 7.19 -5.84 6.18
CA ASN A 271 6.70 -7.11 5.65
C ASN A 271 5.23 -7.07 5.25
N SER A 272 4.37 -6.48 6.08
CA SER A 272 2.94 -6.30 5.78
C SER A 272 2.73 -5.44 4.53
N ILE A 273 3.47 -4.34 4.38
CA ILE A 273 3.42 -3.47 3.20
C ILE A 273 3.89 -4.21 1.95
N MET A 274 5.02 -4.92 2.03
CA MET A 274 5.56 -5.69 0.90
C MET A 274 4.62 -6.81 0.47
N ALA A 275 3.99 -7.51 1.44
CA ALA A 275 2.96 -8.50 1.15
C ALA A 275 1.73 -7.87 0.48
N ALA A 276 1.24 -6.74 0.99
CA ALA A 276 0.12 -6.00 0.38
C ALA A 276 0.42 -5.53 -1.05
N ALA A 277 1.69 -5.21 -1.35
CA ALA A 277 2.15 -4.76 -2.66
C ALA A 277 2.37 -5.91 -3.67
N ARG A 278 3.02 -6.99 -3.25
CA ARG A 278 3.49 -8.09 -4.13
C ARG A 278 2.57 -9.29 -4.22
N ASP A 279 1.75 -9.55 -3.21
CA ASP A 279 0.84 -10.70 -3.26
C ASP A 279 -0.10 -10.55 -4.47
N SER A 280 -0.20 -11.61 -5.27
CA SER A 280 -1.12 -11.73 -6.38
C SER A 280 -2.59 -11.53 -5.98
N ALA A 281 -2.93 -11.77 -4.71
CA ALA A 281 -4.22 -11.49 -4.06
C ALA A 281 -4.18 -10.21 -3.18
N GLY A 282 -3.03 -9.53 -3.16
CA GLY A 282 -2.71 -8.42 -2.29
C GLY A 282 -3.48 -7.16 -2.62
N ALA A 283 -3.41 -6.22 -1.68
CA ALA A 283 -4.15 -4.96 -1.73
C ALA A 283 -3.92 -4.16 -3.02
N CYS A 284 -2.71 -4.22 -3.60
CA CYS A 284 -2.38 -3.50 -4.82
C CYS A 284 -2.78 -4.20 -6.14
N GLN A 285 -3.12 -5.49 -6.10
CA GLN A 285 -3.35 -6.30 -7.30
C GLN A 285 -4.83 -6.58 -7.58
N VAL A 286 -5.69 -6.69 -6.55
CA VAL A 286 -6.99 -7.39 -6.75
C VAL A 286 -8.26 -6.62 -6.33
N LYS A 287 -8.21 -5.67 -5.41
CA LYS A 287 -9.44 -5.21 -4.75
C LYS A 287 -9.67 -3.71 -4.85
N THR A 288 -10.76 -3.26 -5.46
CA THR A 288 -11.28 -1.89 -5.31
C THR A 288 -12.57 -1.87 -4.52
N VAL A 289 -12.83 -0.77 -3.84
CA VAL A 289 -14.08 -0.48 -3.11
C VAL A 289 -15.29 -0.28 -4.04
N ALA A 290 -15.02 -0.06 -5.33
CA ALA A 290 -16.03 0.10 -6.38
C ALA A 290 -16.27 -1.20 -7.17
N THR A 291 -15.54 -2.29 -6.85
CA THR A 291 -15.85 -3.58 -7.42
C THR A 291 -17.17 -3.99 -6.79
N ALA A 292 -18.24 -4.05 -7.59
CA ALA A 292 -19.53 -4.49 -7.10
C ALA A 292 -19.32 -5.81 -6.36
N ASP A 293 -19.68 -5.83 -5.08
CA ASP A 293 -19.43 -6.98 -4.22
C ASP A 293 -20.13 -8.23 -4.75
N LEU A 294 -21.23 -8.04 -5.49
CA LEU A 294 -21.96 -9.06 -6.22
C LEU A 294 -21.95 -8.72 -7.71
N VAL A 295 -21.10 -9.38 -8.50
CA VAL A 295 -21.13 -9.25 -9.98
C VAL A 295 -21.92 -10.43 -10.56
N PRO A 296 -23.15 -10.23 -11.08
CA PRO A 296 -23.85 -11.25 -11.82
C PRO A 296 -23.27 -11.37 -13.24
N SER A 297 -23.00 -12.58 -13.69
CA SER A 297 -22.74 -12.92 -15.09
C SER A 297 -23.79 -13.89 -15.59
N ILE A 298 -24.22 -13.70 -16.84
CA ILE A 298 -25.22 -14.54 -17.50
C ILE A 298 -24.54 -15.26 -18.64
N THR A 299 -24.58 -16.59 -18.63
CA THR A 299 -24.11 -17.43 -19.73
C THR A 299 -25.29 -18.18 -20.33
N LEU A 300 -25.41 -18.14 -21.65
CA LEU A 300 -26.37 -18.93 -22.41
C LEU A 300 -25.66 -20.16 -22.97
N SER A 301 -26.23 -21.35 -22.74
CA SER A 301 -25.73 -22.58 -23.38
C SER A 301 -26.02 -22.61 -24.88
N SER A 302 -27.00 -21.82 -25.33
CA SER A 302 -27.35 -21.59 -26.73
C SER A 302 -28.20 -20.30 -26.89
N PRO A 303 -28.23 -19.66 -28.07
CA PRO A 303 -29.05 -18.47 -28.30
C PRO A 303 -30.54 -18.74 -28.05
N LEU A 304 -31.20 -17.88 -27.26
CA LEU A 304 -32.63 -17.97 -27.00
C LEU A 304 -33.44 -17.76 -28.29
N GLN A 305 -34.36 -18.67 -28.57
CA GLN A 305 -35.27 -18.59 -29.72
C GLN A 305 -36.63 -18.05 -29.26
N VAL A 306 -37.27 -17.21 -30.08
CA VAL A 306 -38.62 -16.69 -29.80
C VAL A 306 -39.61 -17.86 -29.69
N GLY A 307 -40.28 -17.99 -28.54
CA GLY A 307 -41.20 -19.08 -28.24
C GLY A 307 -40.55 -20.43 -27.92
N GLY A 308 -39.22 -20.49 -27.83
CA GLY A 308 -38.47 -21.68 -27.47
C GLY A 308 -38.12 -21.75 -25.98
N ASN A 309 -37.74 -22.94 -25.52
CA ASN A 309 -37.18 -23.15 -24.18
C ASN A 309 -35.66 -23.03 -24.24
N GLY A 310 -35.06 -22.38 -23.24
CA GLY A 310 -33.61 -22.28 -23.10
C GLY A 310 -33.17 -22.30 -21.65
N THR A 311 -31.88 -22.58 -21.42
CA THR A 311 -31.28 -22.55 -20.08
C THR A 311 -30.26 -21.44 -20.02
N LEU A 312 -30.39 -20.58 -19.00
CA LEU A 312 -29.41 -19.58 -18.65
C LEU A 312 -28.75 -19.97 -17.33
N THR A 313 -27.44 -19.73 -17.22
CA THR A 313 -26.70 -19.85 -15.98
C THR A 313 -26.38 -18.46 -15.49
N VAL A 314 -26.83 -18.13 -14.28
CA VAL A 314 -26.39 -16.93 -13.56
C VAL A 314 -25.33 -17.34 -12.56
N LYS A 315 -24.16 -16.71 -12.64
CA LYS A 315 -23.12 -16.80 -11.61
C LYS A 315 -23.02 -15.45 -10.93
N VAL A 316 -23.05 -15.44 -9.60
CA VAL A 316 -22.79 -14.24 -8.80
C VAL A 316 -21.47 -14.45 -8.09
N ASP A 317 -20.48 -13.62 -8.43
CA ASP A 317 -19.22 -13.60 -7.70
C ASP A 317 -19.38 -12.67 -6.49
N ASN A 318 -19.19 -13.21 -5.28
CA ASN A 318 -19.14 -12.46 -4.03
C ASN A 318 -17.68 -12.20 -3.66
N LEU A 319 -17.29 -10.93 -3.61
CA LEU A 319 -15.90 -10.52 -3.37
C LEU A 319 -15.59 -10.24 -1.89
N GLY A 320 -16.55 -10.47 -1.00
CA GLY A 320 -16.40 -10.41 0.44
C GLY A 320 -16.27 -8.99 0.99
N GLN A 321 -16.80 -7.99 0.27
CA GLN A 321 -16.73 -6.57 0.66
C GLN A 321 -17.96 -6.09 1.45
N SER A 322 -19.08 -6.82 1.44
CA SER A 322 -20.27 -6.53 2.25
C SER A 322 -20.67 -7.73 3.12
N ASP A 323 -21.17 -7.45 4.33
CA ASP A 323 -21.88 -8.46 5.11
C ASP A 323 -23.13 -8.93 4.35
N SER A 324 -23.27 -10.25 4.17
CA SER A 324 -24.39 -10.92 3.49
C SER A 324 -25.77 -10.68 4.15
N ALA A 325 -25.85 -9.91 5.24
CA ALA A 325 -27.05 -9.76 6.07
C ALA A 325 -28.21 -9.02 5.37
N ALA A 326 -27.96 -8.26 4.30
CA ALA A 326 -28.99 -7.50 3.59
C ALA A 326 -29.73 -8.28 2.49
N GLY A 327 -29.27 -9.50 2.14
CA GLY A 327 -29.88 -10.31 1.07
C GLY A 327 -29.73 -9.69 -0.32
N GLY A 328 -28.71 -10.11 -1.06
CA GLY A 328 -28.55 -9.68 -2.46
C GLY A 328 -29.73 -10.12 -3.33
N LYS A 329 -30.31 -9.20 -4.11
CA LYS A 329 -31.37 -9.49 -5.08
C LYS A 329 -30.80 -9.46 -6.49
N VAL A 330 -30.82 -10.61 -7.17
CA VAL A 330 -30.58 -10.66 -8.62
C VAL A 330 -31.92 -10.59 -9.34
N VAL A 331 -32.10 -9.60 -10.21
CA VAL A 331 -33.28 -9.49 -11.07
C VAL A 331 -32.86 -9.82 -12.51
N VAL A 332 -33.44 -10.88 -13.07
CA VAL A 332 -33.28 -11.22 -14.49
C VAL A 332 -34.56 -10.78 -15.20
N THR A 333 -34.44 -9.84 -16.13
CA THR A 333 -35.53 -9.44 -17.02
C THR A 333 -35.22 -10.02 -18.41
N LEU A 334 -36.12 -10.85 -18.92
CA LEU A 334 -36.04 -11.48 -20.24
C LEU A 334 -36.93 -10.71 -21.24
#